data_AF-A0A1G7PKJ4-F1
#
_entry.id   AF-A0A1G7PKJ4-F1
#
_cell.length_a   1.000
_cell.length_b   1.000
_cell.length_c   1.000
_cell.angle_alpha   90.00
_cell.angle_beta   90.00
_cell.angle_gamma   90.00
#
_symmetry.space_group_name_H-M   'P 1'
#
loop_
_entity.id
_entity.type
_entity.pdbx_description
1 polymer ?
#
loop_
_entity_poly.entity_id
_entity_poly.type
_entity_poly.pdbx_seq_one_letter_code
_entity_poly.pdbx_strand_id
1 'polypeptide(L)'
;MKFVFACLRSAILFLFGLMFVATGCSGFIDAAMLLQARNWPVVAAHLDQCDAHMRYDKSGARWELTAAFSYGPGFTQHYEDTWTPADAPTYTRSAADSLGASEASGIMRRLCDAQAIATLRVSAAHPSLARRSEAVDAGDWKRDLGFGLFAVLGGLLLCAVGWSLFPRQPQPGKSMLGRTRIRESRARKTTT
;
A
#
# COMPACT_ATOMS: atom_id res chain seq x y z
N MET A 1 2.01 1.84 35.40
CA MET A 1 2.81 1.42 34.21
C MET A 1 2.04 0.50 33.27
N LYS A 2 1.55 -0.68 33.68
CA LYS A 2 0.86 -1.65 32.79
C LYS A 2 -0.34 -1.09 32.00
N PHE A 3 -1.15 -0.23 32.61
CA PHE A 3 -2.31 0.41 31.95
C PHE A 3 -1.88 1.35 30.81
N VAL A 4 -0.84 2.16 31.03
CA VAL A 4 -0.28 3.08 30.02
C VAL A 4 0.28 2.28 28.84
N PHE A 5 1.01 1.19 29.09
CA PHE A 5 1.49 0.29 28.03
C PHE A 5 0.34 -0.36 27.25
N ALA A 6 -0.75 -0.75 27.90
CA ALA A 6 -1.93 -1.31 27.24
C ALA A 6 -2.66 -0.29 26.36
N CYS A 7 -2.85 0.94 26.85
CA CYS A 7 -3.40 2.05 26.07
C CYS A 7 -2.51 2.38 24.87
N LEU A 8 -1.19 2.49 25.08
CA LEU A 8 -0.24 2.79 24.01
C LEU A 8 -0.29 1.73 22.91
N ARG A 9 -0.30 0.44 23.28
CA ARG A 9 -0.39 -0.66 22.31
C ARG A 9 -1.68 -0.62 21.49
N SER A 10 -2.82 -0.37 22.16
CA SER A 10 -4.11 -0.23 21.47
C SER A 10 -4.11 0.97 20.51
N ALA A 11 -3.59 2.13 20.95
CA ALA A 11 -3.47 3.32 20.12
C ALA A 11 -2.58 3.10 18.90
N ILE A 12 -1.45 2.40 19.06
CA ILE A 12 -0.57 2.02 17.96
C ILE A 12 -1.30 1.14 16.94
N LEU A 13 -2.02 0.10 17.41
CA LEU A 13 -2.78 -0.78 16.52
C LEU A 13 -3.89 -0.02 15.76
N PHE A 14 -4.56 0.91 16.43
CA PHE A 14 -5.53 1.79 15.78
C PHE A 14 -4.89 2.66 14.70
N LEU A 15 -3.75 3.28 15.00
CA LEU A 15 -3.04 4.13 14.04
C LEU A 15 -2.62 3.34 12.80
N PHE A 16 -2.01 2.17 12.99
CA PHE A 16 -1.65 1.28 11.88
C PHE A 16 -2.87 0.78 11.12
N GLY A 17 -3.97 0.46 11.83
CA GLY A 17 -5.21 0.04 11.21
C GLY A 17 -5.82 1.13 10.33
N LEU A 18 -5.87 2.38 10.81
CA LEU A 18 -6.34 3.54 10.05
C LEU A 18 -5.46 3.82 8.83
N MET A 19 -4.13 3.73 8.98
CA MET A 19 -3.22 3.87 7.83
C MET A 19 -3.50 2.80 6.77
N PHE A 20 -3.69 1.54 7.17
CA PHE A 20 -4.02 0.46 6.25
C PHE A 20 -5.35 0.69 5.53
N VAL A 21 -6.39 1.15 6.24
CA VAL A 21 -7.67 1.50 5.62
C VAL A 21 -7.51 2.64 4.62
N ALA A 22 -6.79 3.71 4.97
CA ALA A 22 -6.56 4.83 4.07
C ALA A 22 -5.85 4.41 2.77
N THR A 23 -4.77 3.64 2.88
CA THR A 23 -4.06 3.07 1.72
C THR A 23 -4.94 2.12 0.91
N GLY A 24 -5.83 1.37 1.58
CA GLY A 24 -6.78 0.51 0.90
C GLY A 24 -7.81 1.30 0.09
N CYS A 25 -8.33 2.38 0.66
CA CYS A 25 -9.25 3.31 -0.02
C CYS A 25 -8.60 3.96 -1.24
N SER A 26 -7.33 4.38 -1.19
CA SER A 26 -6.65 4.92 -2.36
C SER A 26 -6.54 3.88 -3.48
N GLY A 27 -6.22 2.61 -3.15
CA GLY A 27 -6.21 1.53 -4.14
C GLY A 27 -7.57 1.29 -4.81
N PHE A 28 -8.67 1.42 -4.06
CA PHE A 28 -10.01 1.35 -4.65
C PHE A 28 -10.31 2.53 -5.58
N ILE A 29 -9.89 3.74 -5.22
CA ILE A 29 -10.05 4.93 -6.06
C ILE A 29 -9.25 4.76 -7.35
N ASP A 30 -8.01 4.30 -7.28
CA ASP A 30 -7.18 4.05 -8.47
C ASP A 30 -7.78 2.96 -9.37
N ALA A 31 -8.24 1.85 -8.79
CA ALA A 31 -8.93 0.81 -9.54
C ALA A 31 -10.20 1.33 -10.23
N ALA A 32 -11.00 2.15 -9.53
CA ALA A 32 -12.20 2.77 -10.09
C ALA A 32 -11.86 3.74 -11.23
N MET A 33 -10.81 4.54 -11.07
CA MET A 33 -10.33 5.46 -12.10
C MET A 33 -9.83 4.72 -13.34
N LEU A 34 -9.08 3.63 -13.17
CA LEU A 34 -8.63 2.76 -14.26
C LEU A 34 -9.83 2.09 -14.97
N LEU A 35 -10.83 1.63 -14.23
CA LEU A 35 -12.07 1.10 -14.81
C LEU A 35 -12.84 2.16 -15.59
N GLN A 36 -12.93 3.38 -15.07
CA GLN A 36 -13.57 4.50 -15.76
C GLN A 36 -12.79 4.90 -17.03
N ALA A 37 -11.46 4.86 -16.96
CA ALA A 37 -10.57 5.19 -18.07
C ALA A 37 -10.75 4.27 -19.29
N ARG A 38 -11.34 3.08 -19.12
CA ARG A 38 -11.72 2.20 -20.26
C ARG A 38 -12.64 2.89 -21.27
N ASN A 39 -13.43 3.87 -20.82
CA ASN A 39 -14.35 4.62 -21.66
C ASN A 39 -13.80 6.01 -22.06
N TRP A 40 -12.59 6.36 -21.63
CA TRP A 40 -11.97 7.63 -22.00
C TRP A 40 -11.37 7.55 -23.41
N PRO A 41 -11.39 8.64 -24.18
CA PRO A 41 -10.73 8.71 -25.48
C PRO A 41 -9.23 8.46 -25.36
N VAL A 42 -8.70 7.75 -26.35
CA VAL A 42 -7.25 7.55 -26.52
C VAL A 42 -6.67 8.77 -27.22
N VAL A 43 -5.60 9.30 -26.66
CA VAL A 43 -4.90 10.51 -27.12
C VAL A 43 -3.42 10.19 -27.28
N ALA A 44 -2.81 10.74 -28.34
CA ALA A 44 -1.37 10.68 -28.52
C ALA A 44 -0.68 11.52 -27.43
N ALA A 45 0.40 10.99 -26.87
CA ALA A 45 1.22 11.68 -25.89
C ALA A 45 2.66 11.76 -26.39
N HIS A 46 3.35 12.83 -26.02
CA HIS A 46 4.78 12.96 -26.22
C HIS A 46 5.50 12.52 -24.95
N LEU A 47 6.52 11.68 -25.10
CA LEU A 47 7.36 11.27 -23.98
C LEU A 47 8.42 12.35 -23.73
N ASP A 48 8.32 13.04 -22.60
CA ASP A 48 9.24 14.12 -22.23
C ASP A 48 10.47 13.57 -21.52
N GLN A 49 10.25 12.63 -20.60
CA GLN A 49 11.29 12.02 -19.79
C GLN A 49 10.95 10.55 -19.54
N CYS A 50 11.99 9.72 -19.55
CA CYS A 50 11.88 8.33 -19.15
C CYS A 50 13.14 7.92 -18.38
N ASP A 51 12.93 7.29 -17.23
CA ASP A 51 13.98 6.70 -16.42
C ASP A 51 13.56 5.33 -15.92
N ALA A 52 14.48 4.39 -15.91
CA ALA A 52 14.24 3.03 -15.45
C ALA A 52 15.31 2.65 -14.43
N HIS A 53 14.89 2.19 -13.26
CA HIS A 53 15.82 1.79 -12.21
C HIS A 53 15.45 0.43 -11.64
N MET A 54 16.46 -0.25 -11.10
CA MET A 54 16.27 -1.54 -10.45
C MET A 54 15.80 -1.33 -9.02
N ARG A 55 14.62 -1.87 -8.70
CA ARG A 55 14.08 -1.89 -7.34
C ARG A 55 14.29 -3.25 -6.70
N TYR A 56 15.01 -3.25 -5.58
CA TYR A 56 15.31 -4.45 -4.81
C TYR A 56 14.24 -4.70 -3.75
N ASP A 57 13.78 -5.94 -3.67
CA ASP A 57 12.92 -6.43 -2.61
C ASP A 57 13.61 -7.55 -1.80
N LYS A 58 12.89 -8.12 -0.83
CA LYS A 58 13.46 -9.18 0.02
C LYS A 58 13.79 -10.46 -0.74
N SER A 59 13.12 -10.70 -1.86
CA SER A 59 13.12 -11.93 -2.64
C SER A 59 13.82 -11.82 -4.00
N GLY A 60 14.07 -10.62 -4.49
CA GLY A 60 14.55 -10.38 -5.84
C GLY A 60 14.72 -8.91 -6.18
N ALA A 61 14.76 -8.64 -7.47
CA ALA A 61 14.90 -7.32 -8.04
C ALA A 61 14.02 -7.22 -9.29
N ARG A 62 13.36 -6.07 -9.45
CA ARG A 62 12.45 -5.79 -10.55
C ARG A 62 12.71 -4.39 -11.08
N TRP A 63 12.49 -4.18 -12.37
CA TRP A 63 12.57 -2.85 -12.95
C TRP A 63 11.36 -2.01 -12.55
N GLU A 64 11.63 -0.74 -12.25
CA GLU A 64 10.64 0.29 -12.03
C GLU A 64 10.93 1.42 -13.02
N LEU A 65 9.95 1.70 -13.87
CA LEU A 65 10.00 2.67 -14.95
C LEU A 65 9.20 3.89 -14.51
N THR A 66 9.80 5.06 -14.60
CA THR A 66 9.14 6.36 -14.41
C THR A 66 9.15 7.08 -15.75
N ALA A 67 7.99 7.53 -16.19
CA ALA A 67 7.86 8.25 -17.44
C ALA A 67 6.94 9.47 -17.29
N ALA A 68 7.38 10.59 -17.85
CA ALA A 68 6.62 11.83 -17.93
C ALA A 68 6.18 12.07 -19.38
N PHE A 69 4.91 12.40 -19.53
CA PHE A 69 4.24 12.56 -20.81
C PHE A 69 3.55 13.91 -20.89
N SER A 70 3.74 14.60 -22.00
CA SER A 70 2.97 15.79 -22.35
C SER A 70 1.89 15.44 -23.37
N TYR A 71 0.70 16.02 -23.21
CA TYR A 71 -0.44 15.73 -24.07
C TYR A 71 -1.40 16.92 -24.16
N GLY A 72 -2.45 16.75 -24.98
CA GLY A 72 -3.44 17.77 -25.26
C GLY A 72 -2.96 18.84 -26.25
N PRO A 73 -3.79 19.87 -26.51
CA PRO A 73 -3.45 20.94 -27.44
C PRO A 73 -2.16 21.65 -27.02
N GLY A 74 -1.17 21.67 -27.92
CA GLY A 74 0.13 22.28 -27.68
C GLY A 74 0.95 21.66 -26.54
N PHE A 75 0.70 20.39 -26.16
CA PHE A 75 1.45 19.70 -25.12
C PHE A 75 1.41 20.43 -23.76
N THR A 76 0.26 21.03 -23.44
CA THR A 76 0.09 21.85 -22.22
C THR A 76 -0.22 21.04 -20.97
N GLN A 77 -0.71 19.81 -21.12
CA GLN A 77 -1.01 18.91 -20.00
C GLN A 77 0.13 17.94 -19.78
N HIS A 78 0.37 17.59 -18.51
CA HIS A 78 1.45 16.71 -18.11
C HIS A 78 0.90 15.55 -17.28
N TYR A 79 1.45 14.36 -17.49
CA TYR A 79 1.12 13.14 -16.77
C TYR A 79 2.41 12.39 -16.47
N GLU A 80 2.64 12.06 -15.21
CA GLU A 80 3.79 11.27 -14.77
C GLU A 80 3.28 10.02 -14.07
N ASP A 81 3.94 8.90 -14.33
CA ASP A 81 3.60 7.61 -13.72
C ASP A 81 4.86 6.78 -13.48
N THR A 82 4.79 5.96 -12.44
CA THR A 82 5.84 5.03 -12.05
C THR A 82 5.26 3.63 -11.90
N TRP A 83 5.79 2.66 -12.66
CA TRP A 83 5.29 1.28 -12.65
C TRP A 83 6.37 0.25 -12.97
N THR A 84 6.06 -1.03 -12.80
CA THR A 84 6.89 -2.12 -13.31
C THR A 84 6.32 -2.58 -14.66
N PRO A 85 7.02 -2.41 -15.79
CA PRO A 85 6.55 -2.87 -17.10
C PRO A 85 6.33 -4.39 -17.11
N ALA A 86 5.27 -4.85 -17.79
CA ALA A 86 4.91 -6.27 -17.79
C ALA A 86 5.93 -7.15 -18.54
N ASP A 87 6.65 -6.58 -19.51
CA ASP A 87 7.70 -7.25 -20.27
C ASP A 87 9.09 -7.09 -19.66
N ALA A 88 9.20 -6.39 -18.53
CA ALA A 88 10.48 -6.20 -17.86
C ALA A 88 10.97 -7.51 -17.22
N PRO A 89 12.24 -7.89 -17.43
CA PRO A 89 12.79 -9.08 -16.80
C PRO A 89 12.85 -8.93 -15.28
N THR A 90 12.54 -10.01 -14.56
CA THR A 90 12.69 -10.10 -13.10
C THR A 90 13.93 -10.89 -12.75
N TYR A 91 14.67 -10.44 -11.74
CA TYR A 91 15.92 -11.05 -11.34
C TYR A 91 15.86 -11.52 -9.88
N THR A 92 16.64 -12.54 -9.55
CA THR A 92 17.05 -12.74 -8.16
C THR A 92 18.02 -11.61 -7.77
N ARG A 93 18.17 -11.37 -6.46
CA ARG A 93 19.06 -10.32 -5.98
C ARG A 93 20.50 -10.50 -6.46
N SER A 94 21.03 -11.73 -6.37
CA SER A 94 22.38 -12.05 -6.83
C SER A 94 22.56 -11.85 -8.33
N ALA A 95 21.53 -12.15 -9.13
CA ALA A 95 21.57 -11.94 -10.58
C ALA A 95 21.56 -10.45 -10.94
N ALA A 96 20.75 -9.65 -10.24
CA ALA A 96 20.73 -8.20 -10.43
C ALA A 96 22.05 -7.54 -10.04
N ASP A 97 22.69 -7.98 -8.96
CA ASP A 97 23.99 -7.45 -8.54
C ASP A 97 25.13 -7.82 -9.51
N SER A 98 24.95 -8.88 -10.29
CA SER A 98 25.89 -9.28 -11.35
C SER A 98 25.60 -8.65 -12.72
N LEU A 99 24.56 -7.82 -12.83
CA LEU A 99 24.15 -7.23 -14.11
C LEU A 99 25.20 -6.21 -14.59
N GLY A 100 25.72 -6.39 -15.80
CA GLY A 100 26.68 -5.47 -16.38
C GLY A 100 26.06 -4.10 -16.69
N ALA A 101 26.84 -3.02 -16.59
CA ALA A 101 26.34 -1.66 -16.87
C ALA A 101 25.82 -1.49 -18.32
N SER A 102 26.46 -2.17 -19.29
CA SER A 102 26.01 -2.17 -20.70
C SER A 102 24.69 -2.92 -20.89
N GLU A 103 24.50 -4.02 -20.17
CA GLU A 103 23.25 -4.79 -20.20
C GLU A 103 22.11 -4.00 -19.55
N ALA A 104 22.36 -3.42 -18.36
CA ALA A 104 21.42 -2.57 -17.66
C ALA A 104 20.96 -1.39 -18.53
N SER A 105 21.91 -0.64 -19.12
CA SER A 105 21.59 0.49 -20.00
C SER A 105 20.85 0.07 -21.28
N GLY A 106 21.17 -1.11 -21.84
CA GLY A 106 20.43 -1.68 -22.96
C GLY A 106 18.96 -1.98 -22.60
N ILE A 107 18.71 -2.53 -21.42
CA ILE A 107 17.35 -2.79 -20.91
C ILE A 107 16.61 -1.48 -20.68
N MET A 108 17.23 -0.52 -19.98
CA MET A 108 16.64 0.80 -19.72
C MET A 108 16.21 1.47 -21.04
N ARG A 109 17.10 1.48 -22.04
CA ARG A 109 16.82 2.05 -23.37
C ARG A 109 15.65 1.35 -24.04
N ARG A 110 15.63 0.01 -24.07
CA ARG A 110 14.51 -0.76 -24.63
C ARG A 110 13.18 -0.42 -23.96
N LEU A 111 13.16 -0.33 -22.63
CA LEU A 111 11.95 -0.02 -21.87
C LEU A 111 11.44 1.40 -22.21
N CYS A 112 12.35 2.38 -22.31
CA CYS A 112 11.98 3.74 -22.68
C CYS A 112 11.56 3.89 -24.14
N ASP A 113 12.23 3.20 -25.07
CA ASP A 113 11.88 3.21 -26.50
C ASP A 113 10.46 2.66 -26.71
N ALA A 114 10.03 1.67 -25.92
CA ALA A 114 8.67 1.15 -25.94
C ALA A 114 7.61 2.20 -25.52
N GLN A 115 7.98 3.16 -24.65
CA GLN A 115 7.07 4.22 -24.20
C GLN A 115 6.96 5.39 -25.18
N ALA A 116 7.88 5.53 -26.14
CA ALA A 116 7.86 6.62 -27.11
C ALA A 116 6.61 6.60 -28.03
N ILE A 117 5.99 5.43 -28.18
CA ILE A 117 4.75 5.23 -28.95
C ILE A 117 3.53 4.99 -28.05
N ALA A 118 3.69 5.14 -26.74
CA ALA A 118 2.60 4.92 -25.79
C ALA A 118 1.50 5.99 -25.97
N THR A 119 0.28 5.58 -25.65
CA THR A 119 -0.89 6.48 -25.67
C THR A 119 -1.46 6.63 -24.27
N LEU A 120 -2.18 7.72 -24.07
CA LEU A 120 -2.91 7.98 -22.83
C LEU A 120 -4.42 7.91 -23.10
N ARG A 121 -5.16 7.42 -22.11
CA ARG A 121 -6.60 7.59 -22.00
C ARG A 121 -6.86 8.82 -21.15
N VAL A 122 -7.59 9.80 -21.67
CA VAL A 122 -7.79 11.11 -21.02
C VAL A 122 -9.27 11.38 -20.80
N SER A 123 -9.65 11.79 -19.59
CA SER A 123 -11.05 12.10 -19.29
C SER A 123 -11.55 13.30 -20.10
N ALA A 124 -12.63 13.11 -20.86
CA ALA A 124 -13.26 14.20 -21.62
C ALA A 124 -13.85 15.29 -20.71
N ALA A 125 -14.30 14.91 -19.50
CA ALA A 125 -14.87 15.85 -18.54
C ALA A 125 -13.79 16.61 -17.75
N HIS A 126 -12.62 16.00 -17.55
CA HIS A 126 -11.52 16.56 -16.76
C HIS A 126 -10.19 16.27 -17.46
N PRO A 127 -9.74 17.13 -18.39
CA PRO A 127 -8.55 16.88 -19.21
C PRO A 127 -7.24 16.71 -18.42
N SER A 128 -7.21 17.07 -17.14
CA SER A 128 -6.08 16.84 -16.24
C SER A 128 -5.97 15.39 -15.75
N LEU A 129 -7.02 14.58 -15.95
CA LEU A 129 -7.04 13.17 -15.58
C LEU A 129 -6.66 12.33 -16.80
N ALA A 130 -5.46 11.77 -16.75
CA ALA A 130 -4.96 10.82 -17.73
C ALA A 130 -4.55 9.51 -17.05
N ARG A 131 -4.56 8.42 -17.82
CA ARG A 131 -4.00 7.12 -17.45
C ARG A 131 -3.33 6.50 -18.67
N ARG A 132 -2.27 5.74 -18.48
CA ARG A 132 -1.64 4.98 -19.58
C ARG A 132 -2.64 4.00 -20.18
N SER A 133 -2.78 4.00 -21.51
CA SER A 133 -3.67 3.06 -22.20
C SER A 133 -3.31 1.62 -21.88
N GLU A 134 -2.01 1.31 -21.85
CA GLU A 134 -1.47 0.00 -21.49
C GLU A 134 -1.96 -0.47 -20.11
N ALA A 135 -1.91 0.37 -19.08
CA ALA A 135 -2.34 0.01 -17.72
C ALA A 135 -3.83 -0.35 -17.66
N VAL A 136 -4.64 0.38 -18.41
CA VAL A 136 -6.08 0.15 -18.52
C VAL A 136 -6.37 -1.17 -19.23
N ASP A 137 -5.66 -1.44 -20.33
CA ASP A 137 -5.87 -2.61 -21.18
C ASP A 137 -5.29 -3.89 -20.55
N ALA A 138 -4.13 -3.80 -19.89
CA ALA A 138 -3.51 -4.88 -19.11
C ALA A 138 -4.32 -5.27 -17.86
N GLY A 139 -5.19 -4.37 -17.40
CA GLY A 139 -6.11 -4.62 -16.30
C GLY A 139 -5.50 -4.42 -14.92
N ASP A 140 -4.62 -3.41 -14.77
CA ASP A 140 -3.95 -3.06 -13.51
C ASP A 140 -4.95 -2.80 -12.37
N TRP A 141 -6.17 -2.37 -12.69
CA TRP A 141 -7.27 -2.21 -11.74
C TRP A 141 -7.56 -3.46 -10.91
N LYS A 142 -7.30 -4.67 -11.43
CA LYS A 142 -7.49 -5.93 -10.68
C LYS A 142 -6.51 -6.03 -9.52
N ARG A 143 -5.25 -5.69 -9.78
CA ARG A 143 -4.19 -5.70 -8.77
C ARG A 143 -4.48 -4.66 -7.70
N ASP A 144 -4.85 -3.45 -8.12
CA ASP A 144 -5.10 -2.33 -7.21
C ASP A 144 -6.36 -2.60 -6.36
N LEU A 145 -7.39 -3.23 -6.93
CA LEU A 145 -8.58 -3.67 -6.20
C LEU A 145 -8.26 -4.80 -5.21
N GLY A 146 -7.44 -5.78 -5.60
CA GLY A 146 -7.02 -6.87 -4.72
C GLY A 146 -6.20 -6.37 -3.53
N PHE A 147 -5.21 -5.49 -3.79
CA PHE A 147 -4.41 -4.86 -2.76
C PHE A 147 -5.26 -3.95 -1.86
N GLY A 148 -6.15 -3.16 -2.46
CA GLY A 148 -7.08 -2.29 -1.75
C GLY A 148 -7.97 -3.06 -0.78
N LEU A 149 -8.57 -4.16 -1.25
CA LEU A 149 -9.39 -5.04 -0.41
C LEU A 149 -8.59 -5.66 0.74
N PHE A 150 -7.39 -6.18 0.46
CA PHE A 150 -6.52 -6.74 1.48
C PHE A 150 -6.15 -5.69 2.54
N ALA A 151 -5.80 -4.47 2.11
CA ALA A 151 -5.40 -3.39 2.99
C ALA A 151 -6.56 -2.90 3.88
N VAL A 152 -7.77 -2.73 3.31
CA VAL A 152 -8.96 -2.35 4.10
C VAL A 152 -9.29 -3.43 5.13
N LEU A 153 -9.37 -4.70 4.72
CA LEU A 153 -9.70 -5.80 5.64
C LEU A 153 -8.65 -5.94 6.75
N GLY A 154 -7.36 -5.88 6.41
CA GLY A 154 -6.27 -5.89 7.38
C GLY A 154 -6.33 -4.71 8.34
N GLY A 155 -6.63 -3.51 7.85
CA GLY A 155 -6.78 -2.32 8.66
C GLY A 155 -7.95 -2.39 9.63
N LEU A 156 -9.11 -2.86 9.16
CA LEU A 156 -10.29 -3.08 10.01
C LEU A 156 -10.02 -4.12 11.10
N LEU A 157 -9.31 -5.21 10.77
CA LEU A 157 -8.86 -6.21 11.76
C LEU A 157 -7.95 -5.58 12.82
N LEU A 158 -6.97 -4.77 12.42
CA LEU A 158 -6.08 -4.09 13.37
C LEU A 158 -6.84 -3.13 14.29
N CYS A 159 -7.80 -2.37 13.75
CA CYS A 159 -8.68 -1.51 14.54
C CYS A 159 -9.53 -2.33 15.52
N ALA A 160 -10.13 -3.44 15.08
CA ALA A 160 -10.94 -4.31 15.95
C ALA A 160 -10.11 -4.95 17.08
N VAL A 161 -8.90 -5.41 16.75
CA VAL A 161 -7.94 -5.97 17.72
C VAL A 161 -7.49 -4.88 18.70
N GLY A 162 -7.15 -3.69 18.19
CA GLY A 162 -6.85 -2.51 18.99
C GLY A 162 -7.97 -2.18 19.98
N TRP A 163 -9.22 -2.15 19.51
CA TRP A 163 -10.40 -1.91 20.35
C TRP A 163 -10.60 -2.98 21.42
N SER A 164 -10.49 -4.25 21.05
CA SER A 164 -10.69 -5.38 21.98
C SER A 164 -9.69 -5.38 23.14
N LEU A 165 -8.50 -4.83 22.89
CA LEU A 165 -7.39 -4.75 23.83
C LEU A 165 -7.33 -3.41 24.55
N PHE A 166 -8.21 -2.47 24.20
CA PHE A 166 -8.32 -1.20 24.91
C PHE A 166 -8.77 -1.48 26.34
N PRO A 167 -7.98 -1.09 27.35
CA PRO A 167 -8.32 -1.39 28.73
C PRO A 167 -9.57 -0.59 29.10
N ARG A 168 -10.71 -1.28 29.24
CA ARG A 168 -11.94 -0.68 29.75
C ARG A 168 -11.67 -0.16 31.16
N GLN A 169 -12.11 1.07 31.46
CA GLN A 169 -12.10 1.55 32.83
C GLN A 169 -12.82 0.53 33.73
N PRO A 170 -12.31 0.22 34.93
CA PRO A 170 -13.06 -0.57 35.89
C PRO A 170 -14.39 0.16 36.14
N GLN A 171 -15.51 -0.48 35.82
CA GLN A 171 -16.83 0.08 36.09
C GLN A 171 -16.93 0.42 37.59
N PRO A 172 -17.12 1.69 37.98
CA PRO A 172 -17.44 2.02 39.36
C PRO A 172 -18.87 1.50 39.60
N GLY A 173 -18.98 0.32 40.20
CA GLY A 173 -20.26 -0.37 40.41
C GLY A 173 -20.16 -1.89 40.57
N LYS A 174 -19.01 -2.50 40.24
CA LYS A 174 -18.72 -3.89 40.61
C LYS A 174 -17.59 -3.95 41.63
N SER A 175 -17.83 -3.40 42.82
CA SER A 175 -16.98 -3.66 43.98
C SER A 175 -17.66 -4.65 44.93
N MET A 176 -16.95 -5.76 45.15
CA MET A 176 -16.91 -6.58 46.37
C MET A 176 -18.10 -7.49 46.71
N LEU A 177 -17.99 -8.75 46.32
CA LEU A 177 -18.49 -9.92 47.05
C LEU A 177 -17.65 -11.12 46.57
N GLY A 178 -16.75 -11.73 47.33
CA GLY A 178 -16.26 -11.46 48.67
C GLY A 178 -14.81 -11.94 48.75
N ARG A 179 -13.96 -11.16 49.42
CA ARG A 179 -12.62 -11.58 49.81
C ARG A 179 -12.61 -11.74 51.33
N THR A 180 -13.22 -12.82 51.82
CA THR A 180 -13.01 -13.26 53.20
C THR A 180 -11.88 -14.29 53.16
N ARG A 181 -10.63 -13.82 53.17
CA ARG A 181 -9.52 -14.65 53.66
C ARG A 181 -9.70 -14.74 55.17
N ILE A 182 -10.22 -15.87 55.64
CA ILE A 182 -10.10 -16.22 57.07
C ILE A 182 -8.61 -16.47 57.30
N ARG A 183 -7.95 -15.49 57.93
CA ARG A 183 -6.62 -15.62 58.51
C ARG A 183 -6.82 -16.20 59.89
N GLU A 184 -6.83 -17.52 60.01
CA GLU A 184 -6.89 -18.18 61.31
C GLU A 184 -5.59 -17.92 62.09
N SER A 185 -5.78 -17.40 63.30
CA SER A 185 -4.75 -17.16 64.30
C SER A 185 -4.32 -18.47 64.94
N ARG A 186 -3.01 -18.73 64.85
CA ARG A 186 -2.29 -19.80 65.57
C ARG A 186 -2.52 -19.70 67.08
N ALA A 187 -3.05 -20.76 67.70
CA ALA A 187 -2.93 -20.98 69.14
C ALA A 187 -2.24 -22.32 69.41
N ARG A 188 -1.00 -22.23 69.90
CA ARG A 188 -0.20 -23.30 70.48
C ARG A 188 -0.73 -23.57 71.89
N LYS A 189 -1.05 -24.82 72.24
CA LYS A 189 -1.15 -25.28 73.63
C LYS A 189 -0.20 -26.44 73.87
N THR A 190 0.69 -26.24 74.82
CA THR A 190 1.57 -27.21 75.47
C THR A 190 0.84 -27.88 76.64
N THR A 191 0.98 -29.22 76.69
CA THR A 191 1.18 -30.12 77.86
C THR A 191 0.21 -30.12 79.04
N THR A 192 -0.32 -31.32 79.34
CA THR A 192 -0.11 -32.08 80.60
C THR A 192 -0.14 -33.56 80.26
#